data_AF-A0AAD7ULH0-F1
#
_entry.id   AF-A0AAD7ULH0-F1
#
_cell.length_a   1.000
_cell.length_b   1.000
_cell.length_c   1.000
_cell.angle_alpha   90.00
_cell.angle_beta   90.00
_cell.angle_gamma   90.00
#
_symmetry.space_group_name_H-M   'P 1'
#
loop_
_entity.id
_entity.type
_entity.pdbx_description
1 polymer ?
#
loop_
_entity_poly.entity_id
_entity_poly.type
_entity_poly.pdbx_seq_one_letter_code
_entity_poly.pdbx_strand_id
1 'polypeptide(L)'
;MTSRGWREEDKGVSEALRSRIVSLVCRTVVYLWFGVLYYKLVSKLEWDLYQSVYFITVSLTTVGYGDLVPTSQRDKLFTVVYITLGIVFVFSAVADACVALFNLAERVTMRRRARQSFRDYEKSALVKEALLFAAIWLTMLVGAVVLCAVEGYDFVDGLYWAFQTCTTIGYGDIKIEHRRMKAFVIIYAFCSSIGLTYAIARMVGTASDVSRSRRKNALLGAKLDHDLIRRLDRDGLGVDRAEFVVGMLRILGLVTEDDAAPWFDRFDQLDQDNDGRLSSADLVRFAQTRRTETRSDDDDDALWHSAARLFFPSFGERAAVAADLGYALETPLAPNNNAP
;
A
#
# COMPACT_ATOMS: atom_id res chain seq x y z
N MET A 1 -22.22 12.09 18.02
CA MET A 1 -21.54 10.78 17.92
C MET A 1 -20.82 10.50 19.23
N THR A 2 -21.24 9.46 19.95
CA THR A 2 -20.82 9.14 21.31
C THR A 2 -19.46 8.44 21.33
N SER A 3 -18.71 8.56 22.43
CA SER A 3 -17.39 7.93 22.66
C SER A 3 -17.36 6.40 22.47
N ARG A 4 -18.54 5.76 22.42
CA ARG A 4 -18.72 4.34 22.12
C ARG A 4 -18.49 4.02 20.65
N GLY A 5 -18.94 4.87 19.72
CA GLY A 5 -18.79 4.67 18.27
C GLY A 5 -17.32 4.69 17.83
N TRP A 6 -16.55 5.67 18.32
CA TRP A 6 -15.10 5.75 18.08
C TRP A 6 -14.34 4.49 18.55
N ARG A 7 -14.80 3.87 19.64
CA ARG A 7 -14.17 2.68 20.22
C ARG A 7 -14.52 1.39 19.48
N GLU A 8 -15.64 1.37 18.75
CA GLU A 8 -16.06 0.25 17.90
C GLU A 8 -15.43 0.34 16.51
N GLU A 9 -15.31 1.54 15.94
CA GLU A 9 -14.56 1.81 14.70
C GLU A 9 -13.08 1.42 14.83
N ASP A 10 -12.42 1.87 15.91
CA ASP A 10 -11.01 1.52 16.18
C ASP A 10 -10.81 0.00 16.34
N LYS A 11 -11.80 -0.71 16.91
CA LYS A 11 -11.78 -2.17 17.05
C LYS A 11 -11.91 -2.86 15.71
N GLY A 12 -12.88 -2.48 14.88
CA GLY A 12 -13.10 -3.05 13.55
C GLY A 12 -11.88 -2.88 12.63
N VAL A 13 -11.24 -1.70 12.66
CA VAL A 13 -9.99 -1.45 11.92
C VAL A 13 -8.85 -2.35 12.43
N SER A 14 -8.75 -2.56 13.75
CA SER A 14 -7.71 -3.43 14.33
C SER A 14 -7.90 -4.91 13.99
N GLU A 15 -9.15 -5.39 13.92
CA GLU A 15 -9.47 -6.77 13.57
C GLU A 15 -9.25 -7.03 12.07
N ALA A 16 -9.65 -6.09 11.21
CA ALA A 16 -9.36 -6.15 9.79
C ALA A 16 -7.85 -6.18 9.51
N LEU A 17 -7.07 -5.34 10.20
CA LEU A 17 -5.61 -5.34 10.10
C LEU A 17 -5.00 -6.66 10.56
N ARG A 18 -5.45 -7.21 11.69
CA ARG A 18 -4.99 -8.52 12.20
C ARG A 18 -5.30 -9.64 11.20
N SER A 19 -6.52 -9.71 10.69
CA SER A 19 -6.93 -10.71 9.71
C SER A 19 -6.10 -10.63 8.43
N ARG A 20 -5.82 -9.41 7.93
CA ARG A 20 -4.93 -9.19 6.79
C ARG A 20 -3.51 -9.69 7.04
N ILE A 21 -2.92 -9.35 8.19
CA ILE A 21 -1.56 -9.80 8.56
C ILE A 21 -1.50 -11.33 8.68
N VAL A 22 -2.48 -11.95 9.36
CA VAL A 22 -2.55 -13.41 9.49
C VAL A 22 -2.67 -14.08 8.13
N SER A 23 -3.55 -13.57 7.26
CA SER A 23 -3.70 -14.07 5.89
C SER A 23 -2.41 -13.95 5.07
N LEU A 24 -1.68 -12.84 5.19
CA LEU A 24 -0.37 -12.64 4.56
C LEU A 24 0.64 -13.68 5.04
N VAL A 25 0.81 -13.83 6.36
CA VAL A 25 1.74 -14.80 6.95
C VAL A 25 1.40 -16.22 6.51
N CYS A 26 0.13 -16.62 6.58
CA CYS A 26 -0.31 -17.95 6.17
C CYS A 26 0.02 -18.23 4.70
N ARG A 27 -0.28 -17.30 3.79
CA ARG A 27 0.03 -17.48 2.36
C ARG A 27 1.54 -17.57 2.11
N THR A 28 2.35 -16.75 2.79
CA THR A 28 3.81 -16.81 2.69
C THR A 28 4.34 -18.16 3.16
N VAL A 29 3.86 -18.65 4.31
CA VAL A 29 4.25 -19.97 4.83
C VAL A 29 3.88 -21.09 3.86
N VAL A 30 2.66 -21.07 3.30
CA VAL A 30 2.23 -22.05 2.28
C VAL A 30 3.13 -21.99 1.04
N TYR A 31 3.46 -20.77 0.56
CA TYR A 31 4.35 -20.58 -0.58
C TYR A 31 5.74 -21.16 -0.33
N LEU A 32 6.33 -20.87 0.84
CA LEU A 32 7.63 -21.42 1.25
C LEU A 32 7.61 -22.95 1.29
N TRP A 33 6.57 -23.54 1.88
CA TRP A 33 6.43 -24.99 1.96
C TRP A 33 6.27 -25.64 0.58
N PHE A 34 5.59 -24.99 -0.36
CA PHE A 34 5.48 -25.49 -1.73
C PHE A 34 6.86 -25.67 -2.38
N GLY A 35 7.75 -24.68 -2.26
CA GLY A 35 9.13 -24.80 -2.74
C GLY A 35 9.93 -25.90 -2.02
N VAL A 36 9.81 -25.98 -0.69
CA VAL A 36 10.51 -26.98 0.12
C VAL A 36 10.08 -28.41 -0.27
N LEU A 37 8.78 -28.64 -0.44
CA LEU A 37 8.24 -29.93 -0.83
C LEU A 37 8.68 -30.31 -2.25
N TYR A 38 8.79 -29.35 -3.18
CA TYR A 38 9.33 -29.62 -4.52
C TYR A 38 10.76 -30.18 -4.43
N TYR A 39 11.67 -29.50 -3.73
CA TYR A 39 13.06 -29.98 -3.63
C TYR A 39 13.19 -31.27 -2.84
N LYS A 40 12.30 -31.52 -1.87
CA LYS A 40 12.36 -32.75 -1.09
C LYS A 40 11.77 -33.97 -1.80
N LEU A 41 10.69 -33.79 -2.57
CA LEU A 41 9.90 -34.91 -3.11
C LEU A 41 10.04 -35.09 -4.62
N VAL A 42 10.30 -34.01 -5.36
CA VAL A 42 10.29 -34.00 -6.83
C VAL A 42 11.69 -33.89 -7.40
N SER A 43 12.53 -33.04 -6.80
CA SER A 43 13.92 -32.95 -7.21
C SER A 43 14.65 -34.26 -6.89
N LYS A 44 15.57 -34.64 -7.79
CA LYS A 44 16.47 -35.78 -7.58
C LYS A 44 17.72 -35.38 -6.79
N LEU A 45 17.79 -34.14 -6.33
CA LEU A 45 18.80 -33.70 -5.38
C LEU A 45 18.48 -34.41 -4.06
N GLU A 46 19.40 -35.24 -3.58
CA GLU A 46 19.27 -35.96 -2.30
C GLU A 46 19.42 -35.01 -1.09
N TRP A 47 18.81 -33.83 -1.18
CA TRP A 47 18.85 -32.82 -0.13
C TRP A 47 17.97 -33.25 1.04
N ASP A 48 18.50 -33.02 2.22
CA ASP A 48 17.72 -33.11 3.44
C ASP A 48 16.65 -32.02 3.49
N LEU A 49 15.63 -32.24 4.31
CA LEU A 49 14.54 -31.26 4.48
C LEU A 49 15.10 -29.89 4.88
N TYR A 50 16.08 -29.84 5.79
CA TYR A 50 16.66 -28.57 6.23
C TYR A 50 17.48 -27.87 5.14
N GLN A 51 18.15 -28.62 4.25
CA GLN A 51 18.88 -28.06 3.11
C GLN A 51 17.91 -27.43 2.11
N SER A 52 16.76 -28.08 1.89
CA SER A 52 15.68 -27.56 1.05
C SER A 52 15.09 -26.26 1.64
N VAL A 53 14.82 -26.22 2.95
CA VAL A 53 14.36 -24.99 3.64
C VAL A 53 15.41 -23.89 3.53
N TYR A 54 16.67 -24.19 3.81
CA TYR A 54 17.77 -23.24 3.72
C TYR A 54 17.91 -22.66 2.31
N PHE A 55 17.91 -23.51 1.27
CA PHE A 55 17.99 -23.07 -0.12
C PHE A 55 16.81 -22.16 -0.50
N ILE A 56 15.58 -22.56 -0.17
CA ILE A 56 14.38 -21.77 -0.46
C ILE A 56 14.42 -20.42 0.27
N THR A 57 14.83 -20.40 1.54
CA THR A 57 14.95 -19.17 2.32
C THR A 57 15.99 -18.23 1.72
N VAL A 58 17.23 -18.69 1.56
CA VAL A 58 18.34 -17.87 1.03
C VAL A 58 18.04 -17.35 -0.38
N SER A 59 17.34 -18.14 -1.20
CA SER A 59 16.92 -17.76 -2.54
C SER A 59 15.82 -16.69 -2.54
N LEU A 60 14.80 -16.82 -1.69
CA LEU A 60 13.68 -15.87 -1.63
C LEU A 60 14.00 -14.59 -0.87
N THR A 61 14.90 -14.64 0.11
CA THR A 61 15.48 -13.44 0.73
C THR A 61 16.54 -12.79 -0.17
N THR A 62 16.73 -13.30 -1.38
CA THR A 62 17.67 -12.82 -2.40
C THR A 62 19.13 -12.73 -1.93
N VAL A 63 19.49 -13.48 -0.88
CA VAL A 63 20.88 -13.53 -0.37
C VAL A 63 21.71 -14.37 -1.32
N GLY A 64 21.25 -15.57 -1.67
CA GLY A 64 21.80 -16.35 -2.78
C GLY A 64 23.27 -16.79 -2.67
N TYR A 65 23.73 -17.32 -1.53
CA TYR A 65 25.13 -17.73 -1.35
C TYR A 65 25.68 -18.72 -2.40
N GLY A 66 24.82 -19.49 -3.07
CA GLY A 66 25.25 -20.43 -4.10
C GLY A 66 25.99 -21.67 -3.60
N ASP A 67 25.98 -21.94 -2.29
CA ASP A 67 26.54 -23.17 -1.70
C ASP A 67 25.67 -24.40 -1.99
N LEU A 68 24.35 -24.21 -2.12
CA LEU A 68 23.39 -25.18 -2.64
C LEU A 68 22.77 -24.63 -3.92
N VAL A 69 22.83 -25.39 -5.01
CA VAL A 69 22.31 -24.97 -6.31
C VAL A 69 21.60 -26.10 -7.05
N PRO A 70 20.53 -25.80 -7.81
CA PRO A 70 19.91 -26.77 -8.70
C PRO A 70 20.87 -27.14 -9.84
N THR A 71 21.11 -28.43 -10.04
CA THR A 71 22.02 -28.92 -11.09
C THR A 71 21.26 -29.33 -12.36
N SER A 72 20.07 -29.90 -12.21
CA SER A 72 19.25 -30.38 -13.33
C SER A 72 18.53 -29.24 -14.08
N GLN A 73 18.29 -29.41 -15.39
CA GLN A 73 17.55 -28.41 -16.19
C GLN A 73 16.14 -28.15 -15.65
N ARG A 74 15.45 -29.20 -15.19
CA ARG A 74 14.10 -29.11 -14.61
C ARG A 74 14.11 -28.26 -13.34
N ASP A 75 15.04 -28.52 -12.43
CA ASP A 75 15.10 -27.81 -11.16
C ASP A 75 15.50 -26.35 -11.37
N LYS A 76 16.40 -26.07 -12.31
CA LYS A 76 16.73 -24.69 -12.71
C LYS A 76 15.50 -23.95 -13.23
N LEU A 77 14.72 -24.56 -14.13
CA LEU A 77 13.49 -23.95 -14.66
C LEU A 77 12.45 -23.70 -13.56
N PHE A 78 12.24 -24.67 -12.67
CA PHE A 78 11.40 -24.49 -11.49
C PHE A 78 11.88 -23.32 -10.63
N THR A 79 13.18 -23.26 -10.34
CA THR A 79 13.80 -22.20 -9.53
C THR A 79 13.53 -20.82 -10.12
N VAL A 80 13.70 -20.65 -11.44
CA VAL A 80 13.45 -19.38 -12.12
C VAL A 80 12.02 -18.93 -11.91
N VAL A 81 11.04 -19.78 -12.23
CA VAL A 81 9.62 -19.43 -12.09
C VAL A 81 9.25 -19.18 -10.63
N TYR A 82 9.70 -20.06 -9.72
CA TYR A 82 9.37 -19.98 -8.30
C TYR A 82 9.98 -18.75 -7.62
N ILE A 83 11.23 -18.39 -7.91
CA ILE A 83 11.83 -17.19 -7.30
C ILE A 83 11.20 -15.93 -7.89
N THR A 84 10.93 -15.85 -9.20
CA THR A 84 10.29 -14.67 -9.80
C THR A 84 8.91 -14.39 -9.19
N LEU A 85 8.06 -15.41 -9.10
CA LEU A 85 6.74 -15.27 -8.44
C LEU A 85 6.88 -15.01 -6.94
N GLY A 86 7.87 -15.64 -6.32
CA GLY A 86 8.14 -15.53 -4.90
C GLY A 86 8.61 -14.14 -4.48
N ILE A 87 9.46 -13.47 -5.28
CA ILE A 87 9.88 -12.11 -5.00
C ILE A 87 8.66 -11.18 -4.98
N VAL A 88 7.79 -11.24 -5.99
CA VAL A 88 6.57 -10.41 -6.03
C VAL A 88 5.70 -10.67 -4.80
N PHE A 89 5.46 -11.94 -4.48
CA PHE A 89 4.56 -12.30 -3.39
C PHE A 89 5.14 -12.03 -2.00
N VAL A 90 6.37 -12.50 -1.73
CA VAL A 90 7.03 -12.41 -0.43
C VAL A 90 7.50 -10.98 -0.15
N PHE A 91 8.04 -10.23 -1.12
CA PHE A 91 8.37 -8.81 -0.87
C PHE A 91 7.14 -7.97 -0.62
N SER A 92 6.01 -8.24 -1.30
CA SER A 92 4.76 -7.52 -1.00
C SER A 92 4.31 -7.80 0.45
N ALA A 93 4.39 -9.05 0.91
CA ALA A 93 4.08 -9.40 2.30
C ALA A 93 5.04 -8.75 3.31
N VAL A 94 6.34 -8.71 3.01
CA VAL A 94 7.34 -8.01 3.84
C VAL A 94 7.06 -6.52 3.88
N ALA A 95 6.75 -5.89 2.73
CA ALA A 95 6.43 -4.48 2.65
C ALA A 95 5.17 -4.13 3.46
N ASP A 96 4.11 -4.93 3.34
CA ASP A 96 2.88 -4.75 4.12
C ASP A 96 3.13 -4.91 5.63
N ALA A 97 3.94 -5.89 6.02
CA ALA A 97 4.37 -6.06 7.41
C ALA A 97 5.17 -4.85 7.91
N CYS A 98 6.10 -4.33 7.11
CA CYS A 98 6.87 -3.13 7.42
C CYS A 98 5.95 -1.90 7.57
N VAL A 99 4.96 -1.72 6.69
CA VAL A 99 3.96 -0.65 6.78
C VAL A 99 3.13 -0.80 8.05
N ALA A 100 2.69 -2.01 8.39
CA ALA A 100 1.95 -2.26 9.63
C ALA A 100 2.80 -1.90 10.86
N LEU A 101 4.07 -2.34 10.90
CA LEU A 101 5.03 -2.03 11.97
C LEU A 101 5.29 -0.51 12.07
N PHE A 102 5.46 0.16 10.93
CA PHE A 102 5.63 1.60 10.85
C PHE A 102 4.41 2.31 11.44
N ASN A 103 3.21 1.92 11.03
CA ASN A 103 1.97 2.49 11.54
C ASN A 103 1.78 2.24 13.05
N LEU A 104 2.19 1.08 13.55
CA LEU A 104 2.19 0.78 14.99
C LEU A 104 3.15 1.69 15.76
N ALA A 105 4.39 1.84 15.28
CA ALA A 105 5.39 2.74 15.85
C ALA A 105 4.93 4.21 15.81
N GLU A 106 4.27 4.61 14.73
CA GLU A 106 3.70 5.95 14.55
C GLU A 106 2.52 6.20 15.49
N ARG A 107 1.58 5.27 15.67
CA ARG A 107 0.43 5.45 16.58
C ARG A 107 0.86 5.79 18.01
N VAL A 108 1.96 5.21 18.49
CA VAL A 108 2.52 5.52 19.81
C VAL A 108 3.11 6.94 19.86
N THR A 109 3.64 7.44 18.74
CA THR A 109 4.35 8.72 18.68
C THR A 109 3.49 9.90 18.23
N MET A 110 2.41 9.67 17.48
CA MET A 110 1.50 10.70 16.93
C MET A 110 0.84 11.56 18.01
N ARG A 111 0.52 11.01 19.20
CA ARG A 111 -0.04 11.78 20.32
C ARG A 111 0.90 12.87 20.84
N ARG A 112 2.21 12.77 20.57
CA ARG A 112 3.22 13.75 20.99
C ARG A 112 3.49 14.81 19.91
N ARG A 113 3.21 14.51 18.62
CA ARG A 113 3.48 15.40 17.47
C ARG A 113 2.66 16.71 17.51
N ALA A 114 1.39 16.66 17.91
CA ALA A 114 0.50 17.83 17.89
C ALA A 114 0.87 18.94 18.91
N ARG A 115 1.74 18.63 19.89
CA ARG A 115 2.15 19.58 20.94
C ARG A 115 3.62 19.98 20.87
N GLN A 116 4.41 19.37 19.99
CA GLN A 116 5.87 19.58 19.95
C GLN A 116 6.24 20.67 18.94
N SER A 117 7.18 21.53 19.34
CA SER A 117 7.84 22.46 18.44
C SER A 117 8.58 21.69 17.34
N PHE A 118 8.66 22.26 16.13
CA PHE A 118 9.37 21.65 15.00
C PHE A 118 10.81 21.25 15.34
N ARG A 119 11.52 22.05 16.14
CA ARG A 119 12.90 21.76 16.57
C ARG A 119 12.99 20.53 17.47
N ASP A 120 11.99 20.31 18.31
CA ASP A 120 11.94 19.13 19.19
C ASP A 120 11.54 17.88 18.40
N TYR A 121 10.67 18.04 17.40
CA TYR A 121 10.36 16.99 16.45
C TYR A 121 11.61 16.51 15.70
N GLU A 122 12.38 17.44 15.11
CA GLU A 122 13.60 17.13 14.37
C GLU A 122 14.63 16.39 15.24
N LYS A 123 14.88 16.87 16.47
CA LYS A 123 15.75 16.16 17.42
C LYS A 123 15.24 14.76 17.76
N SER A 124 13.94 14.62 18.02
CA SER A 124 13.34 13.31 18.35
C SER A 124 13.39 12.33 17.17
N ALA A 125 13.29 12.84 15.95
CA ALA A 125 13.42 12.06 14.73
C ALA A 125 14.86 11.55 14.58
N LEU A 126 15.86 12.43 14.69
CA LEU A 126 17.28 12.05 14.64
C LEU A 126 17.64 10.97 15.66
N VAL A 127 17.16 11.08 16.91
CA VAL A 127 17.41 10.06 17.94
C VAL A 127 16.79 8.71 17.54
N LYS A 128 15.57 8.69 17.00
CA LYS A 128 14.93 7.44 16.55
C LYS A 128 15.69 6.82 15.38
N GLU A 129 16.14 7.61 14.42
CA GLU A 129 16.95 7.11 13.29
C GLU A 129 18.29 6.54 13.78
N ALA A 130 18.95 7.22 14.73
CA ALA A 130 20.19 6.72 15.34
C ALA A 130 19.97 5.39 16.09
N LEU A 131 18.86 5.24 16.80
CA LEU A 131 18.50 3.99 17.48
C LEU A 131 18.23 2.85 16.48
N LEU A 132 17.56 3.15 15.36
CA LEU A 132 17.33 2.16 14.29
C LEU A 132 18.64 1.72 13.65
N PHE A 133 19.53 2.67 13.36
CA PHE A 133 20.86 2.36 12.84
C PHE A 133 21.64 1.48 13.83
N ALA A 134 21.63 1.81 15.12
CA ALA A 134 22.24 0.99 16.16
C ALA A 134 21.63 -0.42 16.25
N ALA A 135 20.32 -0.56 16.06
CA ALA A 135 19.65 -1.86 16.06
C ALA A 135 20.07 -2.73 14.86
N ILE A 136 20.25 -2.15 13.68
CA ILE A 136 20.77 -2.87 12.49
C ILE A 136 22.19 -3.37 12.77
N TRP A 137 23.07 -2.50 13.28
CA TRP A 137 24.42 -2.91 13.67
C TRP A 137 24.41 -4.00 14.74
N LEU A 138 23.54 -3.91 15.73
CA LEU A 138 23.39 -4.95 16.74
C LEU A 138 22.99 -6.30 16.11
N THR A 139 22.05 -6.32 15.16
CA THR A 139 21.69 -7.54 14.45
C THR A 139 22.85 -8.11 13.63
N MET A 140 23.70 -7.26 13.04
CA MET A 140 24.90 -7.70 12.33
C MET A 140 25.95 -8.28 13.29
N LEU A 141 26.16 -7.64 14.44
CA LEU A 141 27.05 -8.13 15.49
C LEU A 141 26.61 -9.50 16.03
N VAL A 142 25.31 -9.71 16.25
CA VAL A 142 24.78 -11.02 16.64
C VAL A 142 25.09 -12.08 15.58
N GLY A 143 24.87 -11.76 14.30
CA GLY A 143 25.21 -12.66 13.19
C GLY A 143 26.71 -13.00 13.16
N ALA A 144 27.56 -12.00 13.32
CA ALA A 144 29.01 -12.15 13.34
C ALA A 144 29.49 -13.07 14.47
N VAL A 145 29.05 -12.81 15.70
CA VAL A 145 29.42 -13.61 16.87
C VAL A 145 28.95 -15.06 16.72
N VAL A 146 27.74 -15.29 16.20
CA VAL A 146 27.22 -16.65 15.97
C VAL A 146 28.04 -17.38 14.91
N LEU A 147 28.41 -16.72 13.80
CA LEU A 147 29.28 -17.33 12.79
C LEU A 147 30.64 -17.71 13.40
N CYS A 148 31.31 -16.79 14.09
CA CYS A 148 32.60 -17.06 14.72
C CYS A 148 32.52 -18.21 15.73
N ALA A 149 31.45 -18.27 16.52
CA ALA A 149 31.28 -19.31 17.54
C ALA A 149 30.94 -20.69 16.97
N VAL A 150 30.24 -20.76 15.83
CA VAL A 150 29.76 -22.03 15.26
C VAL A 150 30.70 -22.56 14.17
N GLU A 151 31.21 -21.68 13.31
CA GLU A 151 32.06 -22.04 12.16
C GLU A 151 33.55 -21.75 12.42
N GLY A 152 33.91 -21.00 13.47
CA GLY A 152 35.31 -20.76 13.84
C GLY A 152 36.03 -19.68 13.02
N TYR A 153 35.29 -18.87 12.26
CA TYR A 153 35.85 -17.72 11.53
C TYR A 153 36.27 -16.57 12.46
N ASP A 154 37.21 -15.75 12.00
CA ASP A 154 37.60 -14.52 12.69
C ASP A 154 36.44 -13.51 12.75
N PHE A 155 36.49 -12.59 13.72
CA PHE A 155 35.42 -11.61 13.93
C PHE A 155 35.16 -10.71 12.72
N VAL A 156 36.22 -10.33 11.99
CA VAL A 156 36.08 -9.49 10.80
C VAL A 156 35.33 -10.23 9.69
N ASP A 157 35.66 -11.50 9.47
CA ASP A 157 34.95 -12.37 8.52
C ASP A 157 33.49 -12.57 8.94
N GLY A 158 33.24 -12.75 10.25
CA GLY A 158 31.89 -12.79 10.81
C GLY A 158 31.08 -11.54 10.54
N LEU A 159 31.68 -10.36 10.76
CA LEU A 159 31.01 -9.08 10.50
C LEU A 159 30.77 -8.86 9.01
N TYR A 160 31.72 -9.22 8.16
CA TYR A 160 31.62 -9.17 6.71
C TYR A 160 30.50 -10.08 6.19
N TRP A 161 30.44 -11.34 6.65
CA TRP A 161 29.34 -12.27 6.34
C TRP A 161 27.97 -11.73 6.79
N ALA A 162 27.89 -11.21 8.01
CA ALA A 162 26.64 -10.64 8.53
C ALA A 162 26.20 -9.43 7.70
N PHE A 163 27.14 -8.60 7.26
CA PHE A 163 26.86 -7.49 6.34
C PHE A 163 26.33 -7.97 5.00
N GLN A 164 27.01 -8.90 4.33
CA GLN A 164 26.57 -9.47 3.06
C GLN A 164 25.18 -10.10 3.15
N THR A 165 24.87 -10.76 4.27
CA THR A 165 23.60 -11.45 4.50
C THR A 165 22.47 -10.45 4.74
N CYS A 166 22.69 -9.49 5.65
CA CYS A 166 21.71 -8.47 5.99
C CYS A 166 21.36 -7.57 4.79
N THR A 167 22.36 -7.25 3.96
CA THR A 167 22.22 -6.43 2.74
C THR A 167 21.88 -7.24 1.49
N THR A 168 21.66 -8.55 1.64
CA THR A 168 21.29 -9.48 0.56
C THR A 168 22.27 -9.52 -0.62
N ILE A 169 23.55 -9.22 -0.38
CA ILE A 169 24.63 -9.36 -1.38
C ILE A 169 25.03 -10.84 -1.54
N GLY A 170 25.26 -11.52 -0.42
CA GLY A 170 25.57 -12.96 -0.33
C GLY A 170 26.54 -13.54 -1.36
N TYR A 171 27.79 -13.06 -1.39
CA TYR A 171 28.80 -13.57 -2.34
C TYR A 171 29.10 -15.08 -2.22
N GLY A 172 28.85 -15.68 -1.05
CA GLY A 172 29.08 -17.12 -0.83
C GLY A 172 30.54 -17.52 -0.68
N ASP A 173 31.42 -16.55 -0.46
CA ASP A 173 32.85 -16.74 -0.20
C ASP A 173 33.12 -17.32 1.19
N ILE A 174 32.31 -16.97 2.18
CA ILE A 174 32.30 -17.60 3.51
C ILE A 174 31.42 -18.85 3.48
N LYS A 175 32.03 -20.01 3.71
CA LYS A 175 31.36 -21.30 3.61
C LYS A 175 30.67 -21.66 4.92
N ILE A 176 29.42 -22.10 4.81
CA ILE A 176 28.62 -22.56 5.93
C ILE A 176 28.52 -24.08 5.87
N GLU A 177 29.25 -24.76 6.74
CA GLU A 177 29.29 -26.23 6.76
C GLU A 177 28.36 -26.80 7.83
N HIS A 178 28.25 -26.14 8.98
CA HIS A 178 27.53 -26.69 10.12
C HIS A 178 26.01 -26.55 9.95
N ARG A 179 25.29 -27.67 10.16
CA ARG A 179 23.82 -27.71 10.13
C ARG A 179 23.18 -26.69 11.09
N ARG A 180 23.81 -26.46 12.26
CA ARG A 180 23.34 -25.48 13.25
C ARG A 180 23.42 -24.05 12.71
N MET A 181 24.47 -23.73 11.96
CA MET A 181 24.61 -22.41 11.33
C MET A 181 23.58 -22.22 10.22
N LYS A 182 23.37 -23.21 9.34
CA LYS A 182 22.31 -23.14 8.31
C LYS A 182 20.91 -22.92 8.92
N ALA A 183 20.62 -23.57 10.05
CA ALA A 183 19.37 -23.36 10.79
C ALA A 183 19.24 -21.93 11.34
N PHE A 184 20.33 -21.36 11.85
CA PHE A 184 20.38 -19.96 12.27
C PHE A 184 20.14 -19.01 11.08
N VAL A 185 20.79 -19.26 9.93
CA VAL A 185 20.63 -18.45 8.72
C VAL A 185 19.19 -18.36 8.26
N ILE A 186 18.42 -19.45 8.31
CA ILE A 186 17.00 -19.45 7.92
C ILE A 186 16.22 -18.37 8.67
N ILE A 187 16.43 -18.24 9.98
CA ILE A 187 15.74 -17.24 10.81
C ILE A 187 16.39 -15.86 10.63
N TYR A 188 17.72 -15.83 10.65
CA TYR A 188 18.51 -14.61 10.58
C TYR A 188 18.27 -13.84 9.28
N ALA A 189 18.22 -14.52 8.14
CA ALA A 189 18.00 -13.90 6.83
C ALA A 189 16.67 -13.15 6.80
N PHE A 190 15.55 -13.77 7.20
CA PHE A 190 14.26 -13.07 7.26
C PHE A 190 14.27 -11.91 8.25
N CYS A 191 14.78 -12.11 9.47
CA CYS A 191 14.78 -11.08 10.50
C CYS A 191 15.63 -9.86 10.10
N SER A 192 16.83 -10.09 9.56
CA SER A 192 17.74 -9.03 9.13
C SER A 192 17.21 -8.28 7.90
N SER A 193 16.69 -8.99 6.89
CA SER A 193 16.07 -8.35 5.71
C SER A 193 14.85 -7.50 6.09
N ILE A 194 13.93 -8.02 6.92
CA ILE A 194 12.76 -7.24 7.40
C ILE A 194 13.23 -6.00 8.19
N GLY A 195 14.23 -6.16 9.06
CA GLY A 195 14.79 -5.06 9.84
C GLY A 195 15.41 -3.97 8.96
N LEU A 196 16.20 -4.35 7.95
CA LEU A 196 16.82 -3.41 7.02
C LEU A 196 15.77 -2.69 6.16
N THR A 197 14.81 -3.42 5.58
CA THR A 197 13.72 -2.82 4.79
C THR A 197 12.89 -1.85 5.63
N TYR A 198 12.57 -2.21 6.88
CA TYR A 198 11.87 -1.32 7.80
C TYR A 198 12.66 -0.03 8.09
N ALA A 199 13.97 -0.14 8.33
CA ALA A 199 14.82 1.01 8.57
C ALA A 199 14.87 1.95 7.35
N ILE A 200 15.04 1.41 6.14
CA ILE A 200 15.01 2.21 4.90
C ILE A 200 13.66 2.91 4.74
N ALA A 201 12.55 2.17 4.88
CA ALA A 201 11.21 2.75 4.78
C ALA A 201 10.99 3.88 5.79
N ARG A 202 11.50 3.70 7.02
CA ARG A 202 11.39 4.70 8.08
C ARG A 202 12.22 5.94 7.80
N MET A 203 13.47 5.78 7.35
CA MET A 203 14.34 6.89 6.97
C MET A 203 13.72 7.73 5.84
N VAL A 204 13.17 7.07 4.81
CA VAL A 204 12.48 7.75 3.69
C VAL A 204 11.25 8.50 4.19
N GLY A 205 10.44 7.89 5.07
CA GLY A 205 9.28 8.53 5.68
C GLY A 205 9.65 9.77 6.51
N THR A 206 10.63 9.64 7.40
CA THR A 206 11.13 10.74 8.24
C THR A 206 11.70 11.88 7.39
N ALA A 207 12.52 11.57 6.37
CA ALA A 207 13.07 12.58 5.47
C ALA A 207 11.97 13.33 4.71
N SER A 208 10.96 12.61 4.23
CA SER A 208 9.79 13.19 3.57
C SER A 208 9.01 14.12 4.50
N ASP A 209 8.78 13.71 5.75
CA ASP A 209 8.10 14.50 6.78
C ASP A 209 8.85 15.79 7.15
N VAL A 210 10.18 15.69 7.32
CA VAL A 210 11.03 16.85 7.63
C VAL A 210 11.04 17.83 6.47
N SER A 211 11.22 17.36 5.23
CA SER A 211 11.19 18.20 4.04
C SER A 211 9.83 18.89 3.87
N ARG A 212 8.71 18.19 4.07
CA ARG A 212 7.36 18.77 4.04
C ARG A 212 7.18 19.85 5.12
N SER A 213 7.61 19.57 6.34
CA SER A 213 7.50 20.50 7.46
C SER A 213 8.35 21.77 7.26
N ARG A 214 9.56 21.63 6.69
CA ARG A 214 10.41 22.77 6.31
C ARG A 214 9.73 23.65 5.26
N ARG A 215 9.15 23.07 4.20
CA ARG A 215 8.38 23.81 3.20
C ARG A 215 7.18 24.54 3.82
N LYS A 216 6.44 23.88 4.71
CA LYS A 216 5.32 24.51 5.43
C LYS A 216 5.77 25.72 6.25
N ASN A 217 6.82 25.58 7.05
CA ASN A 217 7.33 26.69 7.85
C ASN A 217 7.91 27.82 6.99
N ALA A 218 8.54 27.48 5.86
CA ALA A 218 9.01 28.48 4.90
C ALA A 218 7.85 29.24 4.25
N LEU A 219 6.78 28.57 3.82
CA LEU A 219 5.59 29.22 3.23
C LEU A 219 4.85 30.10 4.24
N LEU A 220 4.73 29.67 5.49
CA LEU A 220 4.05 30.44 6.53
C LEU A 220 4.88 31.62 7.05
N GLY A 221 6.21 31.53 6.98
CA GLY A 221 7.13 32.55 7.48
C GLY A 221 7.67 33.51 6.40
N ALA A 222 7.61 33.14 5.13
CA ALA A 222 8.05 33.98 4.02
C ALA A 222 6.93 34.92 3.58
N LYS A 223 7.32 36.10 3.08
CA LYS A 223 6.41 36.88 2.22
C LYS A 223 6.18 36.05 0.97
N LEU A 224 4.93 35.67 0.69
CA LEU A 224 4.62 34.97 -0.54
C LEU A 224 5.01 35.86 -1.72
N ASP A 225 5.80 35.29 -2.61
CA ASP A 225 6.19 35.95 -3.85
C ASP A 225 4.94 36.19 -4.70
N HIS A 226 4.84 37.38 -5.27
CA HIS A 226 3.71 37.78 -6.09
C HIS A 226 3.61 36.92 -7.35
N ASP A 227 4.74 36.51 -7.91
CA ASP A 227 4.78 35.60 -9.07
C ASP A 227 4.31 34.19 -8.73
N LEU A 228 4.52 33.74 -7.48
CA LEU A 228 4.00 32.47 -7.00
C LEU A 228 2.47 32.53 -6.89
N ILE A 229 1.94 33.61 -6.32
CA ILE A 229 0.49 33.81 -6.18
C ILE A 229 -0.16 33.83 -7.56
N ARG A 230 0.36 34.63 -8.51
CA ARG A 230 -0.18 34.69 -9.88
C ARG A 230 -0.22 33.34 -10.60
N ARG A 231 0.68 32.40 -10.28
CA ARG A 231 0.67 31.06 -10.90
C ARG A 231 -0.43 30.15 -10.35
N LEU A 232 -1.11 30.54 -9.27
CA LEU A 232 -2.23 29.80 -8.70
C LEU A 232 -3.57 30.14 -9.35
N ASP A 233 -3.61 31.28 -10.04
CA ASP A 233 -4.79 31.79 -10.76
C ASP A 233 -5.03 30.93 -12.00
N ARG A 234 -6.14 30.19 -12.00
CA ARG A 234 -6.46 29.21 -13.05
C ARG A 234 -7.40 29.80 -14.10
N ASP A 235 -8.31 30.68 -13.69
CA ASP A 235 -9.32 31.29 -14.54
C ASP A 235 -8.92 32.68 -15.09
N GLY A 236 -7.84 33.26 -14.55
CA GLY A 236 -7.33 34.57 -14.94
C GLY A 236 -8.10 35.75 -14.34
N LEU A 237 -9.00 35.49 -13.37
CA LEU A 237 -9.79 36.50 -12.65
C LEU A 237 -9.13 36.91 -11.33
N GLY A 238 -8.02 36.28 -10.98
CA GLY A 238 -7.26 36.51 -9.76
C GLY A 238 -7.51 35.42 -8.73
N VAL A 239 -6.52 35.21 -7.86
CA VAL A 239 -6.49 34.04 -6.98
C VAL A 239 -7.58 34.09 -5.91
N ASP A 240 -8.52 33.17 -5.98
CA ASP A 240 -9.54 33.00 -4.95
C ASP A 240 -9.04 32.19 -3.74
N ARG A 241 -9.89 32.02 -2.72
CA ARG A 241 -9.52 31.28 -1.52
C ARG A 241 -9.27 29.79 -1.78
N ALA A 242 -10.03 29.18 -2.68
CA ALA A 242 -9.91 27.76 -3.01
C ALA A 242 -8.63 27.51 -3.83
N GLU A 243 -8.37 28.30 -4.86
CA GLU A 243 -7.14 28.30 -5.65
C GLU A 243 -5.92 28.55 -4.79
N PHE A 244 -5.99 29.53 -3.88
CA PHE A 244 -4.91 29.79 -2.94
C PHE A 244 -4.63 28.57 -2.05
N VAL A 245 -5.66 27.98 -1.44
CA VAL A 245 -5.49 26.85 -0.53
C VAL A 245 -5.04 25.60 -1.28
N VAL A 246 -5.65 25.25 -2.42
CA VAL A 246 -5.26 24.11 -3.24
C VAL A 246 -3.85 24.31 -3.79
N GLY A 247 -3.51 25.51 -4.24
CA GLY A 247 -2.17 25.90 -4.65
C GLY A 247 -1.13 25.70 -3.55
N MET A 248 -1.42 26.17 -2.33
CA MET A 248 -0.55 25.94 -1.18
C MET A 248 -0.42 24.46 -0.84
N LEU A 249 -1.51 23.68 -0.90
CA LEU A 249 -1.48 22.23 -0.67
C LEU A 249 -0.68 21.48 -1.76
N ARG A 250 -0.73 21.95 -3.01
CA ARG A 250 0.10 21.45 -4.13
C ARG A 250 1.58 21.74 -3.88
N ILE A 251 1.96 22.95 -3.49
CA ILE A 251 3.36 23.31 -3.19
C ILE A 251 3.89 22.50 -2.00
N LEU A 252 3.04 22.21 -1.02
CA LEU A 252 3.35 21.31 0.10
C LEU A 252 3.49 19.84 -0.32
N GLY A 253 3.09 19.48 -1.55
CA GLY A 253 3.09 18.11 -2.06
C GLY A 253 2.09 17.21 -1.35
N LEU A 254 0.97 17.79 -0.88
CA LEU A 254 -0.13 17.07 -0.24
C LEU A 254 -1.22 16.66 -1.23
N VAL A 255 -1.31 17.39 -2.34
CA VAL A 255 -2.30 17.19 -3.40
C VAL A 255 -1.56 17.31 -4.72
N THR A 256 -1.70 16.35 -5.61
CA THR A 256 -1.21 16.46 -6.99
C THR A 256 -2.25 17.13 -7.88
N GLU A 257 -1.88 17.52 -9.09
CA GLU A 257 -2.83 18.05 -10.06
C GLU A 257 -3.93 17.04 -10.38
N ASP A 258 -3.54 15.78 -10.59
CA ASP A 258 -4.43 14.68 -10.90
C ASP A 258 -5.40 14.37 -9.76
N ASP A 259 -5.00 14.63 -8.51
CA ASP A 259 -5.89 14.48 -7.35
C ASP A 259 -6.94 15.60 -7.26
N ALA A 260 -6.60 16.82 -7.69
CA ALA A 260 -7.45 18.00 -7.54
C ALA A 260 -8.36 18.25 -8.74
N ALA A 261 -7.88 17.97 -9.96
CA ALA A 261 -8.60 18.25 -11.21
C ALA A 261 -10.03 17.67 -11.24
N PRO A 262 -10.28 16.40 -10.85
CA PRO A 262 -11.62 15.84 -10.87
C PRO A 262 -12.61 16.55 -9.93
N TRP A 263 -12.12 17.19 -8.87
CA TRP A 263 -12.96 17.94 -7.95
C TRP A 263 -13.33 19.32 -8.50
N PHE A 264 -12.41 19.95 -9.23
CA PHE A 264 -12.71 21.18 -9.96
C PHE A 264 -13.73 20.90 -11.07
N ASP A 265 -13.52 19.88 -11.90
CA ASP A 265 -14.46 19.54 -12.98
C ASP A 265 -15.87 19.25 -12.43
N ARG A 266 -15.94 18.62 -11.26
CA ARG A 266 -17.22 18.34 -10.59
C ARG A 266 -17.84 19.56 -9.94
N PHE A 267 -17.03 20.49 -9.47
CA PHE A 267 -17.50 21.79 -8.97
C PHE A 267 -18.11 22.59 -10.12
N ASP A 268 -17.42 22.67 -11.26
CA ASP A 268 -17.85 23.40 -12.46
C ASP A 268 -19.16 22.82 -13.03
N GLN A 269 -19.36 21.51 -12.94
CA GLN A 269 -20.65 20.88 -13.31
C GLN A 269 -21.82 21.28 -12.40
N LEU A 270 -21.53 21.58 -11.13
CA LEU A 270 -22.54 21.95 -10.14
C LEU A 270 -22.80 23.46 -10.14
N ASP A 271 -21.80 24.27 -10.45
CA ASP A 271 -21.87 25.73 -10.58
C ASP A 271 -22.43 26.12 -11.95
N GLN A 272 -23.76 26.14 -12.07
CA GLN A 272 -24.42 26.34 -13.36
C GLN A 272 -24.42 27.79 -13.85
N ASP A 273 -24.29 28.77 -12.96
CA ASP A 273 -24.15 30.18 -13.35
C ASP A 273 -22.69 30.64 -13.41
N ASN A 274 -21.74 29.74 -13.10
CA ASN A 274 -20.31 29.92 -13.23
C ASN A 274 -19.84 31.16 -12.44
N ASP A 275 -20.46 31.38 -11.28
CA ASP A 275 -20.17 32.50 -10.38
C ASP A 275 -19.03 32.18 -9.38
N GLY A 276 -18.49 30.96 -9.46
CA GLY A 276 -17.43 30.44 -8.59
C GLY A 276 -17.94 30.00 -7.22
N ARG A 277 -19.26 29.82 -7.06
CA ARG A 277 -19.90 29.43 -5.80
C ARG A 277 -20.97 28.37 -6.07
N LEU A 278 -21.22 27.57 -5.05
CA LEU A 278 -22.37 26.66 -5.06
C LEU A 278 -23.47 27.26 -4.21
N SER A 279 -24.37 27.99 -4.87
CA SER A 279 -25.54 28.55 -4.23
C SER A 279 -26.68 27.52 -4.14
N SER A 280 -27.66 27.80 -3.29
CA SER A 280 -28.89 26.99 -3.25
C SER A 280 -29.61 26.97 -4.60
N ALA A 281 -29.47 28.02 -5.42
CA ALA A 281 -30.07 28.09 -6.74
C ALA A 281 -29.40 27.10 -7.71
N ASP A 282 -28.07 26.98 -7.67
CA ASP A 282 -27.33 26.05 -8.52
C ASP A 282 -27.66 24.60 -8.20
N LEU A 283 -27.77 24.27 -6.91
CA LEU A 283 -28.20 22.94 -6.47
C LEU A 283 -29.62 22.60 -6.93
N VAL A 284 -30.53 23.58 -6.92
CA VAL A 284 -31.90 23.40 -7.40
C VAL A 284 -31.92 23.22 -8.92
N ARG A 285 -31.18 24.05 -9.67
CA ARG A 285 -31.11 23.94 -11.12
C ARG A 285 -30.45 22.63 -11.55
N PHE A 286 -29.35 22.23 -10.92
CA PHE A 286 -28.71 20.93 -11.13
C PHE A 286 -29.67 19.77 -10.87
N ALA A 287 -30.43 19.80 -9.76
CA ALA A 287 -31.43 18.78 -9.47
C ALA A 287 -32.59 18.76 -10.50
N GLN A 288 -32.96 19.91 -11.06
CA GLN A 288 -33.95 20.01 -12.12
C GLN A 288 -33.41 19.48 -13.44
N THR A 289 -32.20 19.88 -13.87
CA THR A 289 -31.53 19.35 -15.07
C THR A 289 -31.48 17.83 -15.02
N ARG A 290 -31.06 17.26 -13.88
CA ARG A 290 -30.97 15.80 -13.72
C ARG A 290 -32.31 15.09 -13.80
N ARG A 291 -33.37 15.68 -13.23
CA ARG A 291 -34.75 15.16 -13.36
C ARG A 291 -35.29 15.25 -14.77
N THR A 292 -34.82 16.23 -15.54
CA THR A 292 -35.24 16.42 -16.94
C THR A 292 -34.52 15.44 -17.85
N GLU A 293 -33.23 15.18 -17.62
CA GLU A 293 -32.44 14.15 -18.31
C GLU A 293 -32.96 12.73 -18.02
N THR A 294 -33.25 12.41 -16.75
CA THR A 294 -33.80 11.08 -16.41
C THR A 294 -35.18 10.87 -17.07
N ARG A 295 -35.96 11.96 -17.18
CA ARG A 295 -37.29 11.92 -17.81
C ARG A 295 -37.21 11.87 -19.34
N SER A 296 -36.21 12.48 -19.96
CA SER A 296 -35.98 12.33 -21.41
C SER A 296 -35.49 10.94 -21.77
N ASP A 297 -34.63 10.33 -20.94
CA ASP A 297 -34.19 8.94 -21.15
C ASP A 297 -35.37 7.96 -21.03
N ASP A 298 -36.25 8.15 -20.04
CA ASP A 298 -37.49 7.36 -19.89
C ASP A 298 -38.47 7.58 -21.07
N ASP A 299 -38.60 8.83 -21.56
CA ASP A 299 -39.47 9.15 -22.70
C ASP A 299 -38.90 8.61 -24.03
N ASP A 300 -37.58 8.62 -24.22
CA ASP A 300 -36.89 8.03 -25.38
C ASP A 300 -36.96 6.50 -25.37
N ASP A 301 -36.82 5.86 -24.21
CA ASP A 301 -37.05 4.42 -24.04
C ASP A 301 -38.53 4.07 -24.27
N ALA A 302 -39.46 4.90 -23.81
CA ALA A 302 -40.89 4.72 -24.07
C ALA A 302 -41.26 4.89 -25.55
N LEU A 303 -40.63 5.84 -26.25
CA LEU A 303 -40.75 6.04 -27.70
C LEU A 303 -40.15 4.86 -28.47
N TRP A 304 -38.96 4.36 -28.07
CA TRP A 304 -38.37 3.15 -28.61
C TRP A 304 -39.26 1.93 -28.42
N HIS A 305 -39.82 1.72 -27.23
CA HIS A 305 -40.74 0.64 -26.95
C HIS A 305 -42.07 0.76 -27.70
N SER A 306 -42.56 1.97 -27.93
CA SER A 306 -43.78 2.23 -28.69
C SER A 306 -43.56 2.04 -30.20
N ALA A 307 -42.43 2.49 -30.74
CA ALA A 307 -42.02 2.24 -32.13
C ALA A 307 -41.75 0.75 -32.37
N ALA A 308 -41.10 0.06 -31.43
CA ALA A 308 -40.86 -1.38 -31.51
C ALA A 308 -42.16 -2.20 -31.54
N ARG A 309 -43.21 -1.79 -30.83
CA ARG A 309 -44.54 -2.42 -30.90
C ARG A 309 -45.25 -2.20 -32.24
N LEU A 310 -44.99 -1.08 -32.92
CA LEU A 310 -45.54 -0.75 -34.23
C LEU A 310 -44.89 -1.55 -35.36
N PHE A 311 -43.57 -1.79 -35.29
CA PHE A 311 -42.82 -2.55 -36.30
C PHE A 311 -42.76 -4.06 -36.02
N PHE A 312 -42.90 -4.48 -34.76
CA PHE A 312 -42.86 -5.89 -34.35
C PHE A 312 -44.04 -6.22 -33.40
N PRO A 313 -45.24 -6.52 -33.95
CA PRO A 313 -46.45 -6.74 -33.14
C PRO A 313 -46.32 -7.91 -32.15
N SER A 314 -45.46 -8.88 -32.43
CA SER A 314 -45.22 -10.06 -31.58
C SER A 314 -44.26 -9.83 -30.41
N PHE A 315 -43.72 -8.61 -30.23
CA PHE A 315 -42.77 -8.31 -29.16
C PHE A 315 -43.48 -8.17 -27.78
N GLY A 316 -44.74 -7.73 -27.76
CA GLY A 316 -45.53 -7.59 -26.54
C GLY A 316 -45.84 -8.93 -25.83
N GLU A 317 -46.03 -10.01 -26.58
CA GLU A 317 -46.31 -11.34 -26.00
C GLU A 317 -45.08 -11.97 -25.34
N ARG A 318 -43.85 -11.67 -25.82
CA ARG A 318 -42.63 -12.23 -25.24
C ARG A 318 -42.20 -11.54 -23.93
N ALA A 319 -42.56 -10.28 -23.74
CA ALA A 319 -42.31 -9.57 -22.48
C ALA A 319 -43.21 -10.06 -21.33
N ALA A 320 -44.45 -10.45 -21.63
CA ALA A 320 -45.36 -11.06 -20.65
C ALA A 320 -44.85 -12.43 -20.15
N VAL A 321 -44.20 -13.20 -21.04
CA VAL A 321 -43.58 -14.50 -20.69
C VAL A 321 -42.31 -14.33 -19.85
N ALA A 322 -41.56 -13.23 -20.02
CA ALA A 322 -40.37 -12.94 -19.21
C ALA A 322 -40.71 -12.52 -17.76
N ALA A 323 -41.85 -11.85 -17.54
CA ALA A 323 -42.33 -11.49 -16.21
C ALA A 323 -42.79 -12.72 -15.40
N ASP A 324 -43.36 -13.74 -16.07
CA ASP A 324 -43.76 -15.01 -15.45
C ASP A 324 -42.56 -15.93 -15.10
N LEU A 325 -41.37 -15.65 -15.65
CA LEU A 325 -40.12 -16.40 -15.42
C LEU A 325 -39.21 -15.79 -14.33
N GLY A 326 -39.71 -14.83 -13.55
CA GLY A 326 -39.06 -14.40 -12.29
C GLY A 326 -37.76 -13.60 -12.44
N TYR A 327 -37.43 -13.10 -13.64
CA TYR A 327 -36.36 -12.12 -13.80
C TYR A 327 -36.87 -10.72 -13.47
N ALA A 328 -36.85 -10.38 -12.18
CA ALA A 328 -37.08 -9.03 -11.71
C ALA A 328 -35.93 -8.11 -12.19
N LEU A 329 -36.22 -7.28 -13.19
CA LEU A 329 -35.53 -5.99 -13.32
C LEU A 329 -35.96 -5.17 -12.10
N GLU A 330 -34.99 -4.80 -11.25
CA GLU A 330 -35.23 -3.96 -10.08
C GLU A 330 -35.89 -2.64 -10.51
N THR A 331 -37.18 -2.50 -10.23
CA THR A 331 -37.88 -1.22 -10.32
C THR A 331 -37.42 -0.31 -9.18
N PRO A 332 -37.25 1.02 -9.40
CA PRO A 332 -36.96 1.96 -8.33
C PRO A 332 -38.15 2.03 -7.36
N LEU A 333 -37.84 2.09 -6.07
CA LEU A 333 -38.79 2.24 -4.96
C LEU A 333 -39.81 3.37 -5.22
N ALA A 334 -41.10 3.02 -5.21
CA ALA A 334 -42.20 3.98 -5.23
C ALA A 334 -42.23 4.83 -3.93
N PRO A 335 -42.68 6.09 -3.98
CA PRO A 335 -42.74 6.94 -2.80
C PRO A 335 -43.87 6.49 -1.86
N ASN A 336 -43.51 6.30 -0.59
CA ASN A 336 -44.42 5.96 0.49
C ASN A 336 -45.35 7.15 0.80
N ASN A 337 -46.53 7.17 0.18
CA ASN A 337 -47.66 7.96 0.64
C ASN A 337 -48.53 7.07 1.52
N ASN A 338 -48.40 7.20 2.85
CA ASN A 338 -49.45 6.96 3.83
C ASN A 338 -49.01 7.54 5.18
N ALA A 339 -49.37 8.80 5.41
CA ALA A 339 -49.77 9.27 6.73
C ALA A 339 -51.21 8.80 6.99
N PRO A 340 -51.57 8.61 8.26
CA PRO A 340 -52.55 9.53 8.85
C PRO A 340 -51.89 10.59 9.73
#